data_AF-A0AA96SAS3-F1
#
_entry.id   AF-A0AA96SAS3-F1
#
_cell.length_a   1.000
_cell.length_b   1.000
_cell.length_c   1.000
_cell.angle_alpha   90.00
_cell.angle_beta   90.00
_cell.angle_gamma   90.00
#
_symmetry.space_group_name_H-M   'P 1'
#
loop_
_entity.id
_entity.type
_entity.pdbx_description
1 polymer ?
#
loop_
_entity_poly.entity_id
_entity_poly.type
_entity_poly.pdbx_seq_one_letter_code
_entity_poly.pdbx_strand_id
1 'polypeptide(L)' 'MKTWSFRLIYRIVLIIFALFYGISAYPGGWSRFALLVAVIAIFMTIEDLFMKEAEKKQRTIFVVLFALVFFVTFFFVFLA' A
#
# COMPACT_ATOMS: atom_id res chain seq x y z
N MET A 1 21.50 10.87 10.47
CA MET A 1 20.16 10.27 10.63
C MET A 1 20.33 8.75 10.69
N LYS A 2 19.78 8.06 11.71
CA LYS A 2 19.85 6.58 11.78
C LYS A 2 19.24 6.00 10.50
N THR A 3 19.96 5.11 9.82
CA THR A 3 19.68 4.57 8.48
C THR A 3 18.26 4.00 8.32
N TRP A 4 17.66 3.51 9.42
CA TRP A 4 16.27 3.08 9.51
C TRP A 4 15.24 4.18 9.20
N SER A 5 15.48 5.41 9.65
CA SER A 5 14.57 6.54 9.44
C SER A 5 14.57 6.99 7.97
N PHE A 6 15.74 6.99 7.32
CA PHE A 6 15.85 7.37 5.91
C PHE A 6 15.09 6.40 4.99
N ARG A 7 15.26 5.08 5.18
CA ARG A 7 14.57 4.06 4.37
C ARG A 7 13.05 4.18 4.47
N LEU A 8 12.55 4.50 5.66
CA LEU A 8 11.12 4.62 5.92
C LEU A 8 10.53 5.88 5.28
N ILE A 9 11.21 7.02 5.42
CA ILE A 9 10.84 8.27 4.75
C ILE A 9 10.84 8.07 3.23
N TYR A 10 11.89 7.43 2.69
CA TYR A 10 11.99 7.14 1.26
C TYR A 10 10.81 6.29 0.76
N ARG A 11 10.43 5.23 1.49
CA ARG A 11 9.24 4.41 1.15
C ARG A 11 7.95 5.23 1.18
N ILE A 12 7.74 6.05 2.20
CA ILE A 12 6.54 6.89 2.31
C ILE A 12 6.45 7.86 1.11
N VAL A 13 7.57 8.50 0.75
CA VAL A 13 7.62 9.42 -0.40
C VAL A 13 7.28 8.68 -1.71
N LEU A 14 7.83 7.47 -1.92
CA LEU A 14 7.50 6.66 -3.10
C LEU A 14 6.03 6.27 -3.15
N ILE A 15 5.43 5.89 -2.02
CA ILE A 15 4.00 5.55 -1.92
C ILE A 15 3.15 6.76 -2.30
N ILE A 16 3.45 7.94 -1.75
CA ILE A 16 2.73 9.18 -2.06
C ILE A 16 2.84 9.51 -3.55
N PHE A 17 4.03 9.37 -4.13
CA PHE A 17 4.25 9.62 -5.55
C PHE A 17 3.45 8.64 -6.42
N ALA A 18 3.44 7.35 -6.07
CA ALA A 18 2.68 6.33 -6.77
C ALA A 18 1.16 6.55 -6.68
N LEU A 19 0.65 6.99 -5.53
CA LEU A 19 -0.76 7.38 -5.38
C LEU A 19 -1.10 8.61 -6.21
N PHE A 20 -0.30 9.67 -6.12
CA PHE A 20 -0.56 10.91 -6.84
C PHE A 20 -0.53 10.70 -8.36
N TYR A 21 0.49 9.99 -8.86
CA TYR A 21 0.58 9.62 -10.26
C TYR A 21 -0.57 8.67 -10.67
N GLY A 22 -0.85 7.65 -9.87
CA GLY A 22 -1.90 6.67 -10.13
C GLY A 22 -3.30 7.30 -10.22
N ILE A 23 -3.60 8.29 -9.39
CA ILE A 23 -4.86 9.02 -9.42
C ILE A 23 -4.90 10.01 -10.60
N SER A 24 -3.84 10.80 -10.80
CA SER A 24 -3.81 11.85 -11.83
C SER A 24 -3.82 11.32 -13.26
N ALA A 25 -3.24 10.14 -13.50
CA ALA A 25 -3.19 9.50 -14.81
C ALA A 25 -4.29 8.43 -14.99
N TYR A 26 -5.26 8.34 -14.08
CA TYR A 26 -6.39 7.40 -14.19
C TYR A 26 -7.33 7.83 -15.35
N PRO A 27 -7.85 6.90 -16.20
CA PRO A 27 -7.83 5.44 -16.08
C PRO A 27 -6.77 4.72 -16.94
N GLY A 28 -5.62 5.33 -17.23
CA GLY A 28 -4.55 4.68 -18.02
C GLY A 28 -4.08 3.32 -17.48
N GLY A 29 -3.65 2.40 -18.34
CA GLY A 29 -3.21 1.05 -17.92
C GLY A 29 -2.07 1.07 -16.89
N TRP A 30 -1.11 1.98 -17.04
CA TRP A 30 0.00 2.16 -16.10
C TRP A 30 -0.42 2.77 -14.76
N SER A 31 -1.39 3.68 -14.76
CA SER A 31 -1.88 4.32 -13.53
C SER A 31 -2.73 3.37 -12.70
N ARG A 32 -3.50 2.49 -13.36
CA ARG A 32 -4.17 1.34 -12.72
C ARG A 32 -3.21 0.43 -11.97
N PHE A 33 -2.10 0.07 -12.60
CA PHE A 33 -1.06 -0.73 -11.96
C PHE A 33 -0.38 0.02 -10.80
N ALA A 34 -0.08 1.31 -10.99
CA ALA A 34 0.53 2.15 -9.95
C ALA A 34 -0.34 2.25 -8.68
N LEU A 35 -1.66 2.38 -8.83
CA LEU A 35 -2.61 2.39 -7.71
C LEU A 35 -2.57 1.07 -6.92
N LEU A 36 -2.57 -0.07 -7.61
CA LEU A 36 -2.51 -1.38 -6.96
C LEU A 36 -1.20 -1.57 -6.20
N VAL A 37 -0.07 -1.19 -6.82
CA VAL A 37 1.25 -1.24 -6.19
C VAL A 37 1.33 -0.32 -4.97
N ALA A 38 0.74 0.87 -5.04
CA ALA A 38 0.71 1.81 -3.93
C ALA A 38 -0.02 1.22 -2.71
N VAL A 39 -1.16 0.55 -2.92
CA VAL A 39 -1.88 -0.15 -1.84
C VAL A 39 -1.01 -1.24 -1.22
N ILE A 40 -0.38 -2.10 -2.01
CA ILE A 40 0.52 -3.14 -1.49
C ILE A 40 1.65 -2.54 -0.67
N ALA A 41 2.28 -1.46 -1.17
CA ALA A 41 3.38 -0.80 -0.50
C ALA A 41 2.98 -0.16 0.85
N ILE A 42 1.75 0.37 0.94
CA ILE A 42 1.18 0.88 2.21
C ILE A 42 1.11 -0.25 3.24
N PHE A 43 0.48 -1.37 2.87
CA PHE A 43 0.31 -2.48 3.79
C PHE A 43 1.66 -3.11 4.19
N MET A 44 2.59 -3.30 3.25
CA MET A 44 3.95 -3.74 3.58
C MET A 44 4.65 -2.80 4.56
N THR A 45 4.46 -1.48 4.40
CA THR A 45 5.08 -0.49 5.30
C THR A 45 4.45 -0.52 6.69
N ILE A 46 3.12 -0.68 6.78
CA ILE A 46 2.41 -0.83 8.05
C ILE A 46 2.80 -2.12 8.76
N GLU A 47 2.91 -3.24 8.03
CA GLU A 47 3.36 -4.52 8.55
C GLU A 47 4.75 -4.38 9.19
N ASP A 48 5.68 -3.76 8.47
CA ASP A 48 7.06 -3.56 8.92
C ASP A 48 7.18 -2.68 10.17
N LEU A 49 6.24 -1.76 10.39
CA LEU A 49 6.23 -0.80 11.49
C LEU A 49 5.50 -1.32 12.73
N PHE A 50 4.34 -1.94 12.53
CA PHE A 50 3.37 -2.19 13.61
C PHE A 50 3.09 -3.67 13.85
N MET A 51 3.39 -4.58 12.90
CA MET A 51 2.99 -5.99 13.01
C MET A 51 4.11 -6.92 13.50
N LYS A 52 5.33 -6.40 13.71
CA LYS A 52 6.47 -7.20 14.20
C LYS A 52 6.21 -7.84 15.56
N GLU A 53 5.58 -7.11 16.48
CA GLU A 53 5.24 -7.57 17.83
C GLU A 53 3.74 -7.81 18.04
N ALA A 54 2.94 -7.74 16.97
CA ALA A 54 1.49 -7.87 17.05
C ALA A 54 1.05 -9.32 17.34
N GLU A 55 0.00 -9.45 18.14
CA GLU A 55 -0.63 -10.73 18.47
C GLU A 55 -1.27 -11.40 17.24
N LYS A 56 -1.46 -12.73 17.32
CA LYS A 56 -2.08 -13.53 16.24
C LYS A 56 -3.43 -12.97 15.79
N LYS A 57 -4.27 -12.49 16.72
CA LYS A 57 -5.57 -11.88 16.41
C LYS A 57 -5.43 -10.58 15.60
N GLN A 58 -4.49 -9.71 15.96
CA GLN A 58 -4.22 -8.46 15.25
C GLN A 58 -3.67 -8.73 13.84
N ARG A 59 -2.78 -9.73 13.70
CA ARG A 59 -2.28 -10.17 12.39
C ARG A 59 -3.38 -10.69 11.48
N THR A 60 -4.30 -11.49 12.01
CA THR A 60 -5.45 -11.97 11.22
C THR A 60 -6.33 -10.81 10.75
N ILE A 61 -6.65 -9.86 11.62
CA ILE A 61 -7.42 -8.67 11.26
C ILE A 61 -6.70 -7.86 10.18
N PHE A 62 -5.39 -7.69 10.31
CA PHE A 62 -4.57 -6.97 9.32
C PHE A 62 -4.61 -7.64 7.94
N VAL A 63 -4.48 -8.96 7.86
CA VAL A 63 -4.57 -9.69 6.59
C VAL A 63 -5.96 -9.58 5.97
N VAL A 64 -7.02 -9.65 6.78
CA VAL A 64 -8.41 -9.47 6.30
C VAL A 64 -8.61 -8.06 5.75
N LEU A 65 -8.11 -7.03 6.45
CA LEU A 65 -8.15 -5.64 5.98
C LEU A 65 -7.38 -5.47 4.67
N PHE A 66 -6.17 -6.04 4.57
CA PHE A 66 -5.39 -6.02 3.35
C PHE A 66 -6.17 -6.64 2.18
N ALA A 67 -6.72 -7.85 2.38
CA ALA A 67 -7.49 -8.53 1.34
C ALA A 67 -8.68 -7.68 0.88
N LEU A 68 -9.46 -7.13 1.81
CA LEU A 68 -10.60 -6.27 1.48
C LEU A 68 -10.18 -5.03 0.68
N VAL A 69 -9.18 -4.28 1.14
CA VAL A 69 -8.72 -3.07 0.44
C VAL A 69 -8.14 -3.41 -0.92
N PHE A 70 -7.38 -4.52 -1.02
CA PHE A 70 -6.83 -4.99 -2.28
C PHE A 70 -7.94 -5.34 -3.28
N PHE A 71 -8.93 -6.14 -2.87
CA PHE A 71 -10.03 -6.54 -3.77
C PHE A 71 -10.89 -5.36 -4.19
N VAL A 72 -11.19 -4.43 -3.29
CA VAL A 72 -11.93 -3.20 -3.61
C VAL A 72 -11.15 -2.37 -4.62
N THR A 73 -9.85 -2.14 -4.37
CA THR A 73 -8.99 -1.38 -5.30
C THR A 73 -8.92 -2.09 -6.65
N PHE A 74 -8.68 -3.39 -6.67
CA PHE A 74 -8.63 -4.18 -7.90
C PHE A 74 -9.93 -4.07 -8.69
N PHE A 75 -11.07 -4.23 -8.03
CA PHE A 75 -12.39 -4.13 -8.66
C PHE A 75 -12.59 -2.77 -9.31
N PHE A 76 -12.40 -1.68 -8.58
CA PHE A 76 -12.63 -0.34 -9.12
C PHE A 76 -11.64 0.08 -10.19
N VAL A 77 -10.41 -0.43 -10.13
CA VAL A 77 -9.32 0.00 -11.02
C VAL A 77 -9.27 -0.84 -12.30
N PHE A 78 -9.67 -2.12 -12.25
CA PHE A 78 -9.54 -3.03 -13.40
C PHE A 78 -10.87 -3.55 -13.94
N LEU A 79 -11.92 -3.66 -13.12
CA LEU A 79 -13.17 -4.34 -13.49
C LEU A 79 -14.38 -3.39 -13.64
N ALA A 80 -14.39 -2.26 -12.93
CA ALA A 80 -15.41 -1.21 -13.05
C ALA A 80 -15.13 -0.26 -14.23
#